data_AF-A0A7Y8MNQ8-F1
#
_entry.id   AF-A0A7Y8MNQ8-F1
#
_cell.length_a   1.000
_cell.length_b   1.000
_cell.length_c   1.000
_cell.angle_alpha   90.00
_cell.angle_beta   90.00
_cell.angle_gamma   90.00
#
_symmetry.space_group_name_H-M   'P 1'
#
loop_
_entity.id
_entity.type
_entity.pdbx_description
1 polymer ?
#
loop_
_entity_poly.entity_id
_entity_poly.type
_entity_poly.pdbx_seq_one_letter_code
_entity_poly.pdbx_strand_id
1 'polypeptide(L)'
;MLHFRFEKEEEGPVAGVDEAGRGPWAGPVVAAAVILDPARVPFGLNDSKKVSEARREALYEAIMAQALAVHYCAIEAEEIDRLNILEATMRAMAASVQALKVAPHCVLIDGNRAPPLPIRTRTLIKGDAQSLSIAAASIIAKVTRDRIMQARDAIFPDYGFARHKGYGTAQHEAALYRFGPCTEHRQSFAPVKKAALTTRCRG
;
A
#
# COMPACT_ATOMS: atom_id res chain seq x y z
N MET A 1 -23.46 -0.98 -4.06
CA MET A 1 -22.79 0.04 -4.90
C MET A 1 -22.07 0.96 -3.93
N LEU A 2 -20.77 1.14 -4.07
CA LEU A 2 -20.04 2.15 -3.29
C LEU A 2 -20.62 3.52 -3.65
N HIS A 3 -21.08 4.24 -2.64
CA HIS A 3 -21.50 5.63 -2.76
C HIS A 3 -20.53 6.47 -1.92
N PHE A 4 -20.38 7.75 -2.27
CA PHE A 4 -19.71 8.77 -1.46
C PHE A 4 -20.42 8.99 -0.12
N ARG A 5 -20.58 7.96 0.72
CA ARG A 5 -21.37 8.09 1.94
C ARG A 5 -20.63 8.99 2.91
N PHE A 6 -19.37 8.65 3.19
CA PHE A 6 -18.56 9.37 4.16
C PHE A 6 -18.03 10.69 3.62
N GLU A 7 -17.76 10.75 2.32
CA GLU A 7 -17.26 11.97 1.69
C GLU A 7 -18.35 13.05 1.61
N LYS A 8 -19.63 12.67 1.50
CA LYS A 8 -20.77 13.62 1.53
C LYS A 8 -21.11 14.12 2.93
N GLU A 9 -20.58 13.49 3.98
CA GLU A 9 -20.77 13.95 5.37
C GLU A 9 -19.88 15.15 5.70
N GLU A 10 -18.94 15.51 4.82
CA GLU A 10 -17.93 16.54 5.05
C GLU A 10 -18.13 17.74 4.12
N GLU A 11 -17.80 18.94 4.58
CA GLU A 11 -18.06 20.21 3.87
C GLU A 11 -16.94 20.62 2.90
N GLY A 12 -15.90 19.78 2.76
CA GLY A 12 -14.71 20.09 1.96
C GLY A 12 -14.02 18.85 1.39
N PRO A 13 -12.83 19.02 0.78
CA PRO A 13 -12.11 17.92 0.14
C PRO A 13 -11.81 16.78 1.12
N VAL A 14 -12.14 15.54 0.75
CA VAL A 14 -11.92 14.36 1.60
C VAL A 14 -10.82 13.50 1.01
N ALA A 15 -9.76 13.28 1.79
CA ALA A 15 -8.70 12.34 1.44
C ALA A 15 -9.04 10.94 1.95
N GLY A 16 -9.03 9.95 1.07
CA GLY A 16 -9.02 8.54 1.46
C GLY A 16 -7.58 8.03 1.53
N VAL A 17 -7.32 7.14 2.49
CA VAL A 17 -5.98 6.59 2.75
C VAL A 17 -6.09 5.09 2.97
N ASP A 18 -5.19 4.35 2.33
CA ASP A 18 -5.03 2.90 2.48
C ASP A 18 -3.57 2.49 2.24
N GLU A 19 -3.20 1.28 2.66
CA GLU A 19 -1.88 0.70 2.47
C GLU A 19 -1.87 -0.63 1.73
N ALA A 20 -0.74 -0.92 1.09
CA ALA A 20 -0.41 -2.22 0.55
C ALA A 20 0.95 -2.69 1.08
N GLY A 21 1.05 -4.00 1.33
CA GLY A 21 2.36 -4.61 1.60
C GLY A 21 2.72 -4.78 3.08
N ARG A 22 1.76 -4.92 3.99
CA ARG A 22 2.09 -5.21 5.40
C ARG A 22 2.57 -6.64 5.65
N GLY A 23 1.92 -7.64 5.05
CA GLY A 23 2.24 -9.06 5.23
C GLY A 23 3.46 -9.65 4.48
N PRO A 24 3.90 -9.13 3.33
CA PRO A 24 5.08 -9.62 2.59
C PRO A 24 6.35 -9.70 3.43
N TRP A 25 7.22 -10.64 3.09
CA TRP A 25 8.54 -10.81 3.70
C TRP A 25 9.59 -9.89 3.07
N ALA A 26 9.30 -9.36 1.88
CA ALA A 26 10.20 -8.49 1.13
C ALA A 26 9.49 -7.28 0.50
N GLY A 27 10.28 -6.25 0.25
CA GLY A 27 9.90 -4.97 -0.34
C GLY A 27 9.21 -4.01 0.64
N PRO A 28 8.78 -2.84 0.16
CA PRO A 28 8.24 -1.80 1.00
C PRO A 28 6.80 -2.07 1.44
N VAL A 29 6.39 -1.31 2.46
CA VAL A 29 4.97 -0.97 2.67
C VAL A 29 4.72 0.34 1.93
N VAL A 30 3.63 0.41 1.16
CA VAL A 30 3.24 1.60 0.42
C VAL A 30 1.90 2.06 0.95
N ALA A 31 1.79 3.31 1.35
CA ALA A 31 0.50 3.95 1.60
C ALA A 31 0.24 4.99 0.54
N ALA A 32 -1.04 5.24 0.27
CA ALA A 32 -1.46 6.29 -0.65
C ALA A 32 -2.57 7.14 -0.01
N ALA A 33 -2.61 8.42 -0.39
CA ALA A 33 -3.67 9.34 -0.07
C ALA A 33 -4.27 9.89 -1.37
N VAL A 34 -5.59 9.87 -1.50
CA VAL A 34 -6.31 10.30 -2.71
C VAL A 34 -7.47 11.19 -2.33
N ILE A 35 -7.54 12.38 -2.96
CA ILE A 35 -8.71 13.25 -2.96
C ILE A 35 -9.35 13.15 -4.35
N LEU A 36 -10.52 12.52 -4.43
CA LEU A 36 -11.27 12.40 -5.68
C LEU A 36 -11.93 13.71 -6.07
N ASP A 37 -12.10 13.91 -7.38
CA ASP A 37 -12.98 14.93 -7.92
C ASP A 37 -14.41 14.36 -8.03
N PRO A 38 -15.40 14.90 -7.30
CA PRO A 38 -16.77 14.40 -7.35
C PRO A 38 -17.40 14.44 -8.76
N ALA A 39 -16.92 15.34 -9.63
CA ALA A 39 -17.39 15.47 -11.01
C ALA A 39 -16.69 14.52 -11.99
N ARG A 40 -15.58 13.89 -11.60
CA ARG A 40 -14.73 13.07 -12.48
C ARG A 40 -14.31 11.74 -11.82
N VAL A 41 -15.23 11.08 -11.12
CA VAL A 41 -14.93 9.78 -10.53
C VAL A 41 -14.73 8.73 -11.62
N PRO A 42 -13.61 7.98 -11.61
CA PRO A 42 -13.39 6.91 -12.57
C PRO A 42 -14.50 5.87 -12.55
N PHE A 43 -15.04 5.55 -13.74
CA PHE A 43 -16.07 4.52 -13.88
C PHE A 43 -15.57 3.17 -13.35
N GLY A 44 -16.43 2.44 -12.62
CA GLY A 44 -16.11 1.12 -12.07
C GLY A 44 -15.18 1.11 -10.85
N LEU A 45 -14.80 2.29 -10.31
CA LEU A 45 -14.15 2.37 -8.98
C LEU A 45 -15.07 1.81 -7.87
N ASN A 46 -16.37 1.81 -8.10
CA ASN A 46 -17.41 1.37 -7.18
C ASN A 46 -17.69 -0.14 -7.20
N ASP A 47 -17.05 -0.91 -8.10
CA ASP A 47 -17.21 -2.35 -8.20
C ASP A 47 -16.30 -3.03 -7.16
N SER A 48 -16.84 -3.23 -5.96
CA SER A 48 -16.15 -3.84 -4.81
C SER A 48 -15.82 -5.33 -4.94
N LYS A 49 -16.02 -5.93 -6.12
CA LYS A 49 -15.63 -7.32 -6.41
C LYS A 49 -14.22 -7.32 -6.97
N LYS A 50 -13.38 -8.24 -6.49
CA LYS A 50 -11.99 -8.50 -6.91
C LYS A 50 -11.70 -7.98 -8.32
N VAL A 51 -11.23 -6.74 -8.39
CA VAL A 51 -10.89 -6.08 -9.66
C VAL A 51 -9.71 -6.83 -10.27
N SER A 52 -9.82 -7.23 -11.54
CA SER A 52 -8.70 -7.88 -12.23
C SER A 52 -7.48 -6.97 -12.26
N GLU A 53 -6.28 -7.53 -12.42
CA GLU A 53 -5.03 -6.75 -12.50
C GLU A 53 -5.10 -5.69 -13.62
N ALA A 54 -5.53 -6.09 -14.82
CA ALA A 54 -5.71 -5.17 -15.94
C ALA A 54 -6.72 -4.04 -15.65
N ARG A 55 -7.83 -4.35 -14.96
CA ARG A 55 -8.81 -3.32 -14.60
C ARG A 55 -8.27 -2.38 -13.51
N ARG A 56 -7.48 -2.90 -12.58
CA ARG A 56 -6.83 -2.12 -11.52
C ARG A 56 -5.79 -1.16 -12.09
N GLU A 57 -5.00 -1.61 -13.06
CA GLU A 57 -4.06 -0.76 -13.82
C GLU A 57 -4.80 0.36 -14.56
N ALA A 58 -5.89 0.04 -15.26
CA ALA A 58 -6.71 1.06 -15.92
C ALA A 58 -7.32 2.08 -14.94
N LEU A 59 -7.77 1.62 -13.76
CA LEU A 59 -8.26 2.50 -12.70
C LEU A 59 -7.14 3.36 -12.10
N TYR A 60 -5.93 2.81 -11.93
CA TYR A 60 -4.77 3.56 -11.47
C TYR A 60 -4.51 4.78 -12.36
N GLU A 61 -4.40 4.56 -13.67
CA GLU A 61 -4.16 5.65 -14.63
C GLU A 61 -5.30 6.67 -14.62
N ALA A 62 -6.55 6.20 -14.53
CA ALA A 62 -7.71 7.09 -14.44
C ALA A 62 -7.71 7.93 -13.15
N ILE A 63 -7.42 7.34 -11.99
CA ILE A 63 -7.32 8.06 -10.70
C ILE A 63 -6.22 9.11 -10.78
N MET A 64 -5.03 8.74 -11.26
CA MET A 64 -3.90 9.66 -11.39
C MET A 64 -4.21 10.86 -12.29
N ALA A 65 -5.02 10.66 -13.35
CA ALA A 65 -5.40 11.72 -14.28
C ALA A 65 -6.59 12.59 -13.82
N GLN A 66 -7.50 12.04 -13.01
CA GLN A 66 -8.81 12.67 -12.73
C GLN A 66 -8.98 13.15 -11.29
N ALA A 67 -8.25 12.59 -10.33
CA ALA A 67 -8.33 13.00 -8.92
C ALA A 67 -7.83 14.45 -8.73
N LEU A 68 -8.34 15.12 -7.69
CA LEU A 68 -7.89 16.47 -7.33
C LEU A 68 -6.47 16.46 -6.76
N ALA A 69 -6.13 15.42 -5.99
CA ALA A 69 -4.78 15.19 -5.50
C ALA A 69 -4.54 13.71 -5.24
N VAL A 70 -3.33 13.26 -5.55
CA VAL A 70 -2.83 11.92 -5.22
C VAL A 70 -1.40 12.06 -4.71
N HIS A 71 -1.09 11.34 -3.65
CA HIS A 71 0.29 11.10 -3.24
C HIS A 71 0.42 9.70 -2.67
N TYR A 72 1.61 9.11 -2.78
CA TYR A 72 1.93 7.85 -2.11
C TYR A 72 3.33 7.91 -1.53
N CYS A 73 3.54 7.17 -0.45
CA CYS A 73 4.84 7.03 0.21
C CYS A 73 5.15 5.55 0.40
N ALA A 74 6.37 5.16 0.06
CA ALA A 74 6.91 3.83 0.28
C ALA A 74 7.93 3.88 1.42
N ILE A 75 7.80 2.97 2.39
CA ILE A 75 8.79 2.78 3.46
C ILE A 75 9.49 1.44 3.21
N GLU A 76 10.79 1.50 2.96
CA GLU A 76 11.62 0.38 2.53
C GLU A 76 11.85 -0.65 3.66
N ALA A 77 12.23 -1.87 3.27
CA ALA A 77 12.41 -3.00 4.19
C ALA A 77 13.35 -2.67 5.37
N GLU A 78 14.45 -1.97 5.10
CA GLU A 78 15.42 -1.54 6.11
C GLU A 78 14.80 -0.60 7.16
N GLU A 79 13.93 0.32 6.73
CA GLU A 79 13.23 1.21 7.66
C GLU A 79 12.10 0.51 8.40
N ILE A 80 11.41 -0.43 7.75
CA ILE A 80 10.45 -1.33 8.42
C ILE A 80 11.14 -2.10 9.55
N ASP A 81 12.35 -2.60 9.32
CA ASP A 81 13.12 -3.34 10.33
C ASP A 81 13.51 -2.46 11.52
N ARG A 82 13.75 -1.17 11.31
CA ARG A 82 14.03 -0.19 12.39
C ARG A 82 12.79 0.18 13.20
N LEU A 83 11.64 0.35 12.54
CA LEU A 83 10.43 0.90 13.16
C LEU A 83 9.48 -0.16 13.70
N ASN A 84 9.42 -1.33 13.08
CA ASN A 84 8.28 -2.26 13.02
C ASN A 84 7.24 -1.90 11.93
N ILE A 85 6.47 -2.92 11.50
CA ILE A 85 5.54 -2.79 10.38
C ILE A 85 4.36 -1.87 10.65
N LEU A 86 3.89 -1.78 11.90
CA LEU A 86 2.79 -0.88 12.26
C LEU A 86 3.24 0.57 12.16
N GLU A 87 4.37 0.93 12.78
CA GLU A 87 4.91 2.28 12.76
C GLU A 87 5.34 2.71 11.35
N ALA A 88 5.95 1.82 10.58
CA ALA A 88 6.25 2.06 9.16
C ALA A 88 4.98 2.34 8.35
N THR A 89 3.88 1.61 8.61
CA THR A 89 2.58 1.87 7.96
C THR A 89 2.05 3.25 8.35
N MET A 90 2.05 3.59 9.65
CA MET A 90 1.58 4.90 10.12
C MET A 90 2.41 6.04 9.52
N ARG A 91 3.74 5.87 9.41
CA ARG A 91 4.65 6.85 8.78
C ARG A 91 4.34 7.02 7.30
N ALA A 92 4.14 5.92 6.56
CA ALA A 92 3.78 5.97 5.15
C ALA A 92 2.45 6.71 4.93
N MET A 93 1.43 6.42 5.75
CA MET A 93 0.13 7.09 5.69
C MET A 93 0.24 8.59 5.98
N ALA A 94 0.95 8.96 7.06
CA ALA A 94 1.15 10.35 7.43
C ALA A 94 1.87 11.15 6.33
N ALA A 95 2.97 10.60 5.82
CA ALA A 95 3.73 11.22 4.74
C ALA A 95 2.88 11.37 3.46
N SER A 96 2.05 10.38 3.15
CA SER A 96 1.15 10.44 2.00
C SER A 96 0.14 11.57 2.10
N VAL A 97 -0.46 11.77 3.29
CA VAL A 97 -1.41 12.87 3.52
C VAL A 97 -0.70 14.22 3.49
N GLN A 98 0.44 14.34 4.17
CA GLN A 98 1.17 15.61 4.30
C GLN A 98 1.71 16.14 2.96
N ALA A 99 1.97 15.26 2.00
CA ALA A 99 2.49 15.63 0.68
C ALA A 99 1.40 15.82 -0.39
N LEU A 100 0.11 15.77 -0.01
CA LEU A 100 -0.98 16.14 -0.92
C LEU A 100 -0.87 17.62 -1.31
N LYS A 101 -1.01 17.90 -2.61
CA LYS A 101 -1.01 19.28 -3.14
C LYS A 101 -2.28 20.05 -2.81
N VAL A 102 -3.35 19.35 -2.44
CA VAL A 102 -4.62 19.93 -1.98
C VAL A 102 -4.79 19.52 -0.53
N ALA A 103 -4.95 20.49 0.37
CA ALA A 103 -5.18 20.23 1.78
C ALA A 103 -6.58 19.60 1.97
N PRO A 104 -6.69 18.42 2.60
CA PRO A 104 -7.98 17.82 2.90
C PRO A 104 -8.64 18.50 4.10
N HIS A 105 -9.97 18.60 4.05
CA HIS A 105 -10.81 18.95 5.19
C HIS A 105 -10.91 17.79 6.19
N CYS A 106 -11.04 16.57 5.67
CA CYS A 106 -11.13 15.34 6.46
C CYS A 106 -10.33 14.22 5.80
N VAL A 107 -9.76 13.34 6.63
CA VAL A 107 -9.04 12.14 6.20
C VAL A 107 -9.79 10.89 6.64
N LEU A 108 -10.14 10.04 5.68
CA LEU A 108 -10.71 8.71 5.89
C LEU A 108 -9.62 7.67 5.72
N ILE A 109 -9.37 6.84 6.74
CA ILE A 109 -8.29 5.85 6.74
C ILE A 109 -8.87 4.44 6.85
N ASP A 110 -8.42 3.50 6.00
CA ASP A 110 -8.78 2.10 6.16
C ASP A 110 -8.22 1.52 7.46
N GLY A 111 -9.04 0.72 8.14
CA GLY A 111 -8.70 0.03 9.37
C GLY A 111 -9.20 0.73 10.63
N ASN A 112 -8.53 0.45 11.75
CA ASN A 112 -8.95 0.87 13.10
C ASN A 112 -7.94 1.77 13.81
N ARG A 113 -6.87 2.19 13.11
CA ARG A 113 -5.81 3.05 13.63
C ARG A 113 -5.51 4.14 12.61
N ALA A 114 -5.09 5.29 13.11
CA ALA A 114 -4.68 6.42 12.31
C ALA A 114 -3.32 6.93 12.80
N PRO A 115 -2.44 7.43 11.91
CA PRO A 115 -1.29 8.19 12.34
C PRO A 115 -1.72 9.51 12.98
N PRO A 116 -0.86 10.12 13.80
CA PRO A 116 -1.10 11.47 14.28
C PRO A 116 -1.11 12.44 13.10
N LEU A 117 -2.26 13.08 12.86
CA LEU A 117 -2.45 14.08 11.82
C LEU A 117 -3.07 15.34 12.44
N PRO A 118 -2.65 16.55 12.02
CA PRO A 118 -3.28 17.80 12.46
C PRO A 118 -4.64 18.06 11.79
N ILE A 119 -5.12 17.10 10.99
CA ILE A 119 -6.37 17.17 10.23
C ILE A 119 -7.37 16.20 10.87
N ARG A 120 -8.65 16.58 10.86
CA ARG A 120 -9.75 15.70 11.28
C ARG A 120 -9.64 14.36 10.56
N THR A 121 -9.62 13.28 11.34
CA THR A 121 -9.37 11.93 10.83
C THR A 121 -10.43 10.96 11.33
N ARG A 122 -10.91 10.09 10.45
CA ARG A 122 -11.85 9.01 10.77
C ARG A 122 -11.31 7.69 10.24
N THR A 123 -11.30 6.68 11.09
CA THR A 123 -10.95 5.31 10.71
C THR A 123 -12.19 4.51 10.32
N LEU A 124 -12.07 3.70 9.28
CA LEU A 124 -13.16 2.88 8.75
C LEU A 124 -12.64 1.45 8.56
N ILE A 125 -13.15 0.50 9.33
CA ILE A 125 -12.82 -0.92 9.16
C ILE A 125 -13.41 -1.40 7.84
N LYS A 126 -12.57 -1.91 6.91
CA LYS A 126 -12.99 -2.25 5.54
C LYS A 126 -13.54 -1.01 4.82
N GLY A 127 -12.82 0.10 4.97
CA GLY A 127 -13.13 1.39 4.39
C GLY A 127 -13.07 1.35 2.87
N ASP A 128 -12.21 0.52 2.28
CA ASP A 128 -12.14 0.26 0.83
C ASP A 128 -13.48 -0.21 0.24
N ALA A 129 -14.26 -0.96 1.02
CA ALA A 129 -15.58 -1.44 0.66
C ALA A 129 -16.71 -0.44 0.97
N GLN A 130 -16.41 0.72 1.57
CA GLN A 130 -17.43 1.68 2.01
C GLN A 130 -17.18 3.15 1.58
N SER A 131 -15.95 3.52 1.24
CA SER A 131 -15.52 4.87 0.82
C SER A 131 -14.85 4.78 -0.54
N LEU A 132 -15.28 5.63 -1.47
CA LEU A 132 -14.68 5.71 -2.80
C LEU A 132 -13.26 6.27 -2.72
N SER A 133 -13.02 7.24 -1.84
CA SER A 133 -11.68 7.80 -1.66
C SER A 133 -10.71 6.75 -1.10
N ILE A 134 -11.13 5.92 -0.13
CA ILE A 134 -10.29 4.81 0.38
C ILE A 134 -10.09 3.75 -0.71
N ALA A 135 -11.14 3.39 -1.46
CA ALA A 135 -11.02 2.45 -2.57
C ALA A 135 -10.00 2.92 -3.62
N ALA A 136 -10.00 4.22 -3.94
CA ALA A 136 -9.01 4.82 -4.84
C ALA A 136 -7.59 4.74 -4.26
N ALA A 137 -7.41 5.08 -2.98
CA ALA A 137 -6.13 4.97 -2.30
C ALA A 137 -5.60 3.53 -2.29
N SER A 138 -6.47 2.54 -2.06
CA SER A 138 -6.15 1.12 -2.11
C SER A 138 -5.57 0.70 -3.46
N ILE A 139 -6.18 1.18 -4.55
CA ILE A 139 -5.72 0.93 -5.92
C ILE A 139 -4.34 1.55 -6.14
N ILE A 140 -4.16 2.82 -5.77
CA ILE A 140 -2.86 3.50 -5.90
C ILE A 140 -1.78 2.77 -5.12
N ALA A 141 -2.02 2.46 -3.84
CA ALA A 141 -1.06 1.75 -3.00
C ALA A 141 -0.70 0.38 -3.58
N LYS A 142 -1.71 -0.40 -3.99
CA LYS A 142 -1.53 -1.76 -4.52
C LYS A 142 -0.75 -1.79 -5.84
N VAL A 143 -1.16 -0.99 -6.82
CA VAL A 143 -0.52 -0.97 -8.14
C VAL A 143 0.90 -0.41 -8.04
N THR A 144 1.10 0.69 -7.30
CA THR A 144 2.45 1.24 -7.06
C THR A 144 3.35 0.19 -6.43
N ARG A 145 2.88 -0.51 -5.37
CA ARG A 145 3.68 -1.56 -4.73
C ARG A 145 4.00 -2.70 -5.69
N ASP A 146 3.01 -3.17 -6.45
CA ASP A 146 3.20 -4.30 -7.36
C ASP A 146 4.21 -3.96 -8.46
N ARG A 147 4.16 -2.73 -9.01
CA ARG A 147 5.16 -2.21 -9.96
C ARG A 147 6.57 -2.14 -9.33
N ILE A 148 6.68 -1.69 -8.07
CA ILE A 148 7.97 -1.72 -7.33
C ILE A 148 8.50 -3.15 -7.27
N MET A 149 7.68 -4.12 -6.85
CA MET A 149 8.11 -5.51 -6.71
C MET A 149 8.49 -6.15 -8.06
N GLN A 150 7.80 -5.80 -9.16
CA GLN A 150 8.19 -6.21 -10.51
C GLN A 150 9.57 -5.65 -10.89
N ALA A 151 9.84 -4.38 -10.58
CA ALA A 151 11.15 -3.79 -10.82
C ALA A 151 12.26 -4.47 -9.97
N ARG A 152 11.95 -4.84 -8.72
CA ARG A 152 12.90 -5.57 -7.85
C ARG A 152 13.20 -6.98 -8.34
N ASP A 153 12.25 -7.64 -9.01
CA ASP A 153 12.48 -8.94 -9.64
C ASP A 153 13.57 -8.88 -10.70
N ALA A 154 13.64 -7.79 -11.48
CA ALA A 154 14.70 -7.62 -12.48
C ALA A 154 16.10 -7.50 -11.85
N ILE A 155 16.18 -7.01 -10.61
CA ILE A 155 17.43 -6.88 -9.85
C ILE A 155 17.76 -8.18 -9.09
N PHE A 156 16.73 -8.87 -8.59
CA PHE A 156 16.83 -10.09 -7.78
C PHE A 156 15.99 -11.23 -8.40
N PRO A 157 16.37 -11.72 -9.59
CA PRO A 157 15.53 -12.64 -10.39
C PRO A 157 15.32 -14.01 -9.73
N ASP A 158 16.23 -14.41 -8.84
CA ASP A 158 16.19 -15.70 -8.17
C ASP A 158 15.03 -15.87 -7.17
N TYR A 159 14.42 -14.75 -6.74
CA TYR A 159 13.41 -14.78 -5.69
C TYR A 159 11.97 -14.87 -6.20
N GLY A 160 11.68 -14.43 -7.43
CA GLY A 160 10.32 -14.49 -8.01
C GLY A 160 9.37 -13.39 -7.55
N PHE A 161 9.91 -12.24 -7.13
CA PHE A 161 9.16 -11.06 -6.69
C PHE A 161 8.11 -10.57 -7.68
N ALA A 162 8.32 -10.71 -9.00
CA ALA A 162 7.33 -10.29 -9.99
C ALA A 162 6.05 -11.14 -9.91
N ARG A 163 6.10 -12.36 -9.37
CA ARG A 163 4.94 -13.25 -9.25
C ARG A 163 4.22 -13.03 -7.93
N HIS A 164 4.90 -13.35 -6.83
CA HIS A 164 4.29 -13.34 -5.49
C HIS A 164 4.44 -12.01 -4.76
N LYS A 165 5.05 -10.98 -5.37
CA LYS A 165 5.15 -9.61 -4.81
C LYS A 165 5.75 -9.58 -3.40
N GLY A 166 6.71 -10.46 -3.10
CA GLY A 166 7.35 -10.58 -1.79
C GLY A 166 6.54 -11.34 -0.71
N TYR A 167 5.33 -11.83 -1.00
CA TYR A 167 4.59 -12.69 -0.07
C TYR A 167 5.28 -14.04 0.13
N GLY A 168 5.13 -14.62 1.32
CA GLY A 168 5.70 -15.91 1.70
C GLY A 168 5.01 -17.09 1.03
N THR A 169 5.37 -17.35 -0.23
CA THR A 169 4.92 -18.54 -0.96
C THR A 169 5.96 -19.66 -0.84
N ALA A 170 5.59 -20.90 -1.17
CA ALA A 170 6.55 -22.01 -1.23
C ALA A 170 7.73 -21.71 -2.17
N GLN A 171 7.49 -21.01 -3.28
CA GLN A 171 8.55 -20.54 -4.18
C GLN A 171 9.50 -19.57 -3.47
N HIS A 172 8.95 -18.57 -2.79
CA HIS A 172 9.74 -17.55 -2.10
C HIS A 172 10.55 -18.15 -0.94
N GLU A 173 9.94 -19.06 -0.16
CA GLU A 173 10.61 -19.78 0.91
C GLU A 173 11.77 -20.63 0.38
N ALA A 174 11.58 -21.37 -0.72
CA ALA A 174 12.64 -22.16 -1.33
C ALA A 174 13.81 -21.29 -1.81
N ALA A 175 13.52 -20.15 -2.46
CA ALA A 175 14.55 -19.20 -2.88
C ALA A 175 15.30 -18.61 -1.67
N LEU A 176 14.57 -18.22 -0.63
CA LEU A 176 15.13 -17.67 0.59
C LEU A 176 16.05 -18.65 1.33
N TYR A 177 15.72 -19.95 1.36
CA TYR A 177 16.61 -20.98 1.90
C TYR A 177 17.84 -21.23 1.03
N ARG A 178 17.68 -21.18 -0.30
CA ARG A 178 18.75 -21.47 -1.25
C ARG A 178 19.79 -20.35 -1.33
N PHE A 179 19.33 -19.11 -1.40
CA PHE A 179 20.16 -17.94 -1.68
C PHE A 179 20.40 -17.06 -0.45
N GLY A 180 19.69 -17.31 0.65
CA GLY A 180 19.66 -16.41 1.80
C GLY A 180 18.84 -15.13 1.51
N PRO A 181 18.65 -14.25 2.51
CA PRO A 181 17.93 -12.99 2.31
C PRO A 181 18.78 -11.95 1.56
N CYS A 182 18.18 -11.29 0.56
CA CYS A 182 18.73 -10.08 -0.08
C CYS A 182 18.31 -8.78 0.63
N THR A 183 18.75 -7.62 0.11
CA THR A 183 18.47 -6.28 0.68
C THR A 183 16.99 -5.90 0.72
N GLU A 184 16.15 -6.53 -0.12
CA GLU A 184 14.70 -6.28 -0.12
C GLU A 184 13.98 -7.02 1.02
N HIS A 185 14.62 -7.98 1.69
CA HIS A 185 13.97 -8.76 2.75
C HIS A 185 13.92 -8.00 4.07
N ARG A 186 12.79 -8.10 4.75
CA ARG A 186 12.56 -7.55 6.08
C ARG A 186 13.16 -8.50 7.12
N GLN A 187 14.38 -8.22 7.54
CA GLN A 187 15.18 -9.08 8.43
C GLN A 187 14.52 -9.29 9.79
N SER A 188 13.65 -8.37 10.21
CA SER A 188 12.87 -8.48 11.44
C SER A 188 11.75 -9.52 11.37
N PHE A 189 11.33 -9.95 10.16
CA PHE A 189 10.22 -10.88 10.00
C PHE A 189 10.69 -12.32 10.27
N ALA A 190 9.89 -13.09 11.03
CA ALA A 190 10.31 -14.38 11.55
C ALA A 190 10.82 -15.39 10.49
N PRO A 191 10.17 -15.56 9.31
CA PRO A 191 10.68 -16.47 8.27
C PRO A 191 12.04 -16.04 7.71
N VAL A 192 12.25 -14.73 7.54
CA VAL A 192 13.50 -14.15 7.05
C VAL A 192 14.61 -14.31 8.07
N LYS A 193 14.33 -13.96 9.33
CA LYS A 193 15.28 -14.11 10.45
C LYS A 193 15.74 -15.56 10.61
N LYS A 194 14.82 -16.52 10.49
CA LYS A 194 15.13 -17.96 10.55
C LYS A 194 16.03 -18.40 9.40
N ALA A 195 15.72 -17.98 8.17
CA ALA A 195 16.54 -18.29 7.01
C ALA A 195 17.95 -17.71 7.13
N ALA A 196 18.10 -16.45 7.58
CA ALA A 196 19.39 -15.79 7.75
C ALA A 196 20.33 -16.53 8.74
N LEU A 197 19.77 -17.10 9.81
CA LEU A 197 20.53 -17.90 10.78
C LEU A 197 20.98 -19.24 10.19
N THR A 198 20.15 -19.84 9.32
CA THR A 198 20.42 -21.16 8.73
C THR A 198 21.53 -21.11 7.68
N THR A 199 21.59 -20.03 6.88
CA THR A 199 22.67 -19.85 5.88
C THR A 199 24.02 -19.56 6.53
N ARG A 200 24.06 -18.84 7.66
CA ARG A 200 25.31 -18.54 8.39
C ARG A 200 25.99 -19.76 9.00
N CYS A 201 25.25 -20.84 9.28
CA CYS A 201 25.84 -22.08 9.82
C CYS A 201 26.39 -23.03 8.73
N ARG A 202 26.25 -22.68 7.45
CA ARG A 202 26.67 -23.52 6.31
C ARG A 202 27.90 -23.00 5.56
N GLY A 203 28.41 -21.82 5.91
CA GLY A 203 29.67 -21.26 5.39
C GLY A 203 30.73 -21.26 6.48
#